data_AF-A0AAX2CNV0-F1
#
_entry.id   AF-A0AAX2CNV0-F1
#
_cell.length_a   1.000
_cell.length_b   1.000
_cell.length_c   1.000
_cell.angle_alpha   90.00
_cell.angle_beta   90.00
_cell.angle_gamma   90.00
#
_symmetry.space_group_name_H-M   'P 1'
#
loop_
_entity.id
_entity.type
_entity.pdbx_description
1 polymer ?
#
loop_
_entity_poly.entity_id
_entity_poly.type
_entity_poly.pdbx_seq_one_letter_code
_entity_poly.pdbx_strand_id
1 'polypeptide(L)' 'MNNDKRNNELIVLSMSIGMGIGTTVGLLINNLALGIVLGSSIGFAIGMIRGNKKK' A
#
# COMPACT_ATOMS: atom_id res chain seq x y z
N MET A 1 23.41 10.14 -1.20
CA MET A 1 22.29 9.90 -0.27
C MET A 1 21.20 9.14 -1.01
N ASN A 2 20.49 8.22 -0.36
CA ASN A 2 19.03 8.08 -0.50
C ASN A 2 18.37 6.93 -1.29
N ASN A 3 19.01 5.82 -1.67
CA ASN A 3 18.23 4.69 -2.21
C ASN A 3 17.26 4.10 -1.16
N ASP A 4 17.68 4.05 0.10
CA ASP A 4 16.86 3.53 1.21
C ASP A 4 15.68 4.45 1.58
N LYS A 5 15.85 5.77 1.52
CA LYS A 5 14.71 6.69 1.74
C LYS A 5 13.75 6.67 0.56
N ARG A 6 14.23 6.60 -0.68
CA ARG A 6 13.33 6.51 -1.86
C ARG A 6 12.49 5.25 -1.82
N ASN A 7 13.06 4.13 -1.37
CA ASN A 7 12.32 2.89 -1.18
C ASN A 7 11.29 3.00 -0.04
N ASN A 8 11.66 3.58 1.10
CA ASN A 8 10.69 3.83 2.18
C ASN A 8 9.56 4.75 1.74
N GLU A 9 9.86 5.81 1.00
CA GLU A 9 8.85 6.75 0.48
C GLU A 9 7.88 6.05 -0.48
N LEU A 10 8.40 5.17 -1.34
CA LEU A 10 7.58 4.34 -2.24
C LEU A 10 6.68 3.35 -1.47
N ILE A 11 7.19 2.75 -0.41
CA ILE A 11 6.41 1.86 0.47
C ILE A 11 5.31 2.65 1.18
N VAL A 12 5.63 3.81 1.77
CA VAL A 12 4.65 4.66 2.47
C VAL A 12 3.57 5.17 1.50
N LEU A 13 3.95 5.61 0.30
CA LEU A 13 3.03 6.07 -0.72
C LEU A 13 2.08 4.96 -1.19
N SER A 14 2.62 3.79 -1.53
CA SER A 14 1.83 2.65 -1.99
C SER A 14 0.92 2.10 -0.89
N MET A 15 1.36 2.13 0.37
CA MET A 15 0.54 1.77 1.53
C MET A 15 -0.60 2.76 1.75
N SER A 16 -0.33 4.07 1.65
CA SER A 16 -1.36 5.12 1.78
C SER A 16 -2.43 5.02 0.68
N ILE A 17 -2.01 4.80 -0.57
CA ILE A 17 -2.90 4.58 -1.71
C ILE A 17 -3.71 3.29 -1.50
N GLY A 18 -3.05 2.19 -1.14
CA GLY A 18 -3.69 0.92 -0.87
C GLY A 18 -4.74 1.04 0.24
N MET A 19 -4.44 1.76 1.31
CA MET A 19 -5.37 2.02 2.41
C MET A 19 -6.58 2.84 1.95
N GLY A 20 -6.37 3.94 1.21
CA GLY A 20 -7.47 4.78 0.73
C GLY A 20 -8.41 4.06 -0.24
N ILE A 21 -7.86 3.25 -1.15
CA ILE A 21 -8.65 2.40 -2.05
C ILE A 21 -9.36 1.32 -1.24
N GLY A 22 -8.64 0.65 -0.33
CA GLY A 22 -9.18 -0.40 0.52
C GLY A 22 -10.33 0.05 1.40
N THR A 23 -10.22 1.21 2.04
CA THR A 23 -11.32 1.79 2.83
C THR A 23 -12.52 2.11 1.96
N THR A 24 -12.30 2.66 0.76
CA THR A 24 -13.38 2.97 -0.19
C THR A 24 -14.11 1.69 -0.62
N VAL A 25 -13.35 0.66 -1.02
CA VAL A 25 -13.93 -0.65 -1.39
C VAL A 25 -14.63 -1.29 -0.21
N GLY A 26 -14.03 -1.24 0.99
CA GLY A 26 -14.62 -1.75 2.22
C GLY A 26 -15.94 -1.08 2.59
N LEU A 27 -16.04 0.24 2.40
CA LEU A 27 -17.30 0.97 2.56
C LEU A 27 -18.35 0.53 1.53
N LEU A 28 -17.95 0.35 0.26
CA LEU A 28 -18.87 -0.07 -0.82
C LEU A 28 -19.48 -1.46 -0.56
N ILE A 29 -18.72 -2.39 0.02
CA ILE A 29 -19.20 -3.75 0.33
C ILE A 29 -19.77 -3.87 1.75
N ASN A 30 -19.92 -2.76 2.47
CA ASN A 30 -20.33 -2.73 3.88
C ASN A 30 -19.45 -3.63 4.78
N ASN A 31 -18.18 -3.80 4.43
CA ASN A 31 -17.21 -4.58 5.17
C ASN A 31 -15.86 -3.83 5.19
N LEU A 32 -15.81 -2.82 6.04
CA LEU A 32 -14.65 -1.95 6.19
C LEU A 32 -13.39 -2.72 6.61
N ALA A 33 -13.54 -3.71 7.48
CA ALA A 33 -12.42 -4.54 7.95
C ALA A 33 -11.76 -5.29 6.78
N LEU A 34 -12.56 -5.92 5.92
CA LEU A 34 -12.05 -6.62 4.74
C LEU A 34 -11.36 -5.65 3.78
N GLY A 35 -11.98 -4.48 3.55
CA GLY A 35 -11.41 -3.43 2.70
C GLY A 35 -10.04 -2.92 3.19
N ILE A 36 -9.91 -2.65 4.49
CA ILE A 36 -8.63 -2.21 5.10
C ILE A 36 -7.55 -3.30 4.98
N VAL A 37 -7.90 -4.56 5.27
CA VAL A 37 -6.95 -5.68 5.17
C VAL A 37 -6.49 -5.89 3.74
N LEU A 38 -7.40 -5.90 2.77
CA LEU A 38 -7.07 -6.03 1.36
C LEU A 38 -6.24 -4.85 0.85
N GLY A 39 -6.66 -3.62 1.17
CA GLY A 39 -5.98 -2.40 0.76
C GLY A 39 -4.55 -2.29 1.30
N SER A 40 -4.38 -2.54 2.60
CA SER A 40 -3.04 -2.55 3.23
C SER A 40 -2.14 -3.65 2.69
N SER A 41 -2.68 -4.86 2.47
CA SER A 41 -1.93 -5.99 1.90
C SER A 41 -1.46 -5.70 0.48
N ILE A 42 -2.34 -5.17 -0.38
CA ILE A 42 -2.02 -4.81 -1.77
C ILE A 42 -1.01 -3.65 -1.80
N GLY A 43 -1.24 -2.60 -1.01
CA GLY A 43 -0.35 -1.46 -0.92
C GLY A 43 1.07 -1.85 -0.49
N PHE A 44 1.17 -2.69 0.55
CA PHE A 44 2.45 -3.21 1.03
C PHE A 44 3.15 -4.09 -0.01
N ALA A 45 2.43 -5.01 -0.66
CA ALA A 45 2.99 -5.87 -1.70
C ALA A 45 3.55 -5.06 -2.87
N ILE A 46 2.81 -4.04 -3.35
CA ILE A 46 3.27 -3.14 -4.42
C ILE A 46 4.52 -2.38 -3.98
N GLY A 47 4.53 -1.85 -2.75
CA GLY A 47 5.68 -1.14 -2.18
C GLY A 47 6.94 -2.00 -2.12
N MET A 48 6.81 -3.22 -1.62
CA MET A 48 7.91 -4.19 -1.52
C MET A 48 8.44 -4.61 -2.90
N ILE A 49 7.56 -4.94 -3.84
CA ILE A 49 7.96 -5.36 -5.19
C ILE A 49 8.68 -4.21 -5.91
N ARG A 50 8.15 -2.98 -5.83
CA ARG A 50 8.71 -1.84 -6.53
C ARG A 50 9.98 -1.30 -5.87
N GLY A 51 10.08 -1.41 -4.54
CA GLY A 51 11.27 -1.06 -3.77
C GLY A 51 12.44 -2.02 -4.02
N ASN A 52 12.15 -3.33 -4.12
CA ASN A 52 13.18 -4.32 -4.42
C ASN A 52 13.62 -4.33 -5.89
N LYS A 53 12.80 -3.87 -6.83
CA LYS A 53 13.15 -3.81 -8.26
C LYS A 53 14.29 -2.83 -8.62
N LYS A 54 14.76 -2.03 -7.66
CA LYS A 54 15.83 -1.04 -7.85
C LYS A 54 17.17 -1.44 -7.21
N LYS A 55 17.28 -2.65 -6.66
CA LYS A 55 18.53 -3.19 -6.13
C LYS A 55 19.14 -4.17 -7.15
#